data_AF-A0A1M4Z7Z8-F1
#
_entry.id   AF-A0A1M4Z7Z8-F1
#
_cell.length_a   1.000
_cell.length_b   1.000
_cell.length_c   1.000
_cell.angle_alpha   90.00
_cell.angle_beta   90.00
_cell.angle_gamma   90.00
#
_symmetry.space_group_name_H-M   'P 1'
#
loop_
_entity.id
_entity.type
_entity.pdbx_description
1 polymer ?
#
loop_
_entity_poly.entity_id
_entity_poly.type
_entity_poly.pdbx_seq_one_letter_code
_entity_poly.pdbx_strand_id
1 'polypeptide(L)'
;MVKINESNLKWNGVLKFGNKPNKIIFHHAEAEKCSVYDIHKWHINRGWIGIGYHYLIRKDGSIWRGRPETAIGSHCLNYNSSSIGICFEGSFIRERMNKIQFDSGMDLLNDLRRRFGNVPLQIHKELNATNCPGDYFPIGDFRNGSFNDNNLDYSKEEDKYSPQEYLNNFTYPNNAQIVGDWFYVRDKEGSVISGRRVDDGDRITVLDISFSKQLVLVEYPTPNGIRRGYIKNIPRLIKYYYEDKYKNGSTIEIVYLYSDLNDRFGLLEPFEKATPLYRENSNLCIVYDTDKGKNSKNGFVKYDGEFLEF
;
A
#
# COMPACT_ATOMS: atom_id res chain seq x y z
N MET A 1 26.35 -8.42 -2.10
CA MET A 1 26.56 -8.25 -0.65
C MET A 1 25.60 -7.16 -0.21
N VAL A 2 24.75 -7.40 0.79
CA VAL A 2 23.72 -6.44 1.21
C VAL A 2 24.38 -5.23 1.85
N LYS A 3 24.01 -4.02 1.45
CA LYS A 3 24.51 -2.79 2.06
C LYS A 3 23.80 -2.56 3.39
N ILE A 4 24.57 -2.55 4.48
CA ILE A 4 24.09 -2.29 5.85
C ILE A 4 24.69 -0.98 6.33
N ASN A 5 23.85 -0.05 6.75
CA ASN A 5 24.29 1.21 7.37
C ASN A 5 24.61 0.98 8.85
N GLU A 6 25.83 1.32 9.26
CA GLU A 6 26.25 1.25 10.66
C GLU A 6 25.71 2.46 11.44
N SER A 7 25.06 2.21 12.58
CA SER A 7 24.35 3.24 13.36
C SER A 7 25.19 3.90 14.45
N ASN A 8 26.35 3.36 14.81
CA ASN A 8 27.26 3.91 15.83
C ASN A 8 26.56 4.31 17.14
N LEU A 9 25.61 3.49 17.61
CA LEU A 9 24.78 3.77 18.79
C LEU A 9 25.59 3.78 20.09
N LYS A 10 25.23 4.69 21.00
CA LYS A 10 25.80 4.77 22.36
C LYS A 10 24.89 4.01 23.34
N TRP A 11 25.32 2.83 23.76
CA TRP A 11 24.54 1.95 24.63
C TRP A 11 24.43 2.48 26.07
N ASN A 12 23.26 2.35 26.68
CA ASN A 12 23.00 2.69 28.09
C ASN A 12 23.36 1.51 29.03
N GLY A 13 24.56 0.94 28.83
CA GLY A 13 25.04 -0.23 29.57
C GLY A 13 25.92 -1.15 28.73
N VAL A 14 26.27 -2.31 29.30
CA VAL A 14 27.14 -3.31 28.65
C VAL A 14 26.29 -4.32 27.88
N LEU A 15 26.58 -4.50 26.59
CA LEU A 15 25.98 -5.56 25.78
C LEU A 15 26.41 -6.93 26.29
N LYS A 16 25.45 -7.86 26.43
CA LYS A 16 25.74 -9.28 26.65
C LYS A 16 25.96 -9.96 25.31
N PHE A 17 27.10 -10.63 25.15
CA PHE A 17 27.45 -11.39 23.95
C PHE A 17 27.11 -12.88 24.11
N GLY A 18 27.23 -13.64 23.02
CA GLY A 18 26.97 -15.07 22.99
C GLY A 18 25.64 -15.44 22.35
N ASN A 19 25.07 -14.56 21.52
CA ASN A 19 23.95 -14.93 20.68
C ASN A 19 24.36 -16.07 19.72
N LYS A 20 23.52 -17.09 19.62
CA LYS A 20 23.72 -18.24 18.71
C LYS A 20 22.47 -18.40 17.85
N PRO A 21 22.30 -17.56 16.81
CA PRO A 21 21.08 -17.54 16.03
C PRO A 21 20.79 -18.90 15.38
N ASN A 22 19.60 -19.43 15.64
CA ASN A 22 19.06 -20.58 14.94
C ASN A 22 17.68 -20.30 14.34
N LYS A 23 17.24 -19.03 14.32
CA LYS A 23 16.01 -18.54 13.70
C LYS A 23 16.09 -17.03 13.44
N ILE A 24 15.21 -16.55 12.55
CA ILE A 24 15.01 -15.12 12.26
C ILE A 24 13.59 -14.76 12.69
N ILE A 25 13.42 -13.61 13.36
CA ILE A 25 12.12 -13.16 13.87
C ILE A 25 11.83 -11.76 13.33
N PHE A 26 10.73 -11.60 12.60
CA PHE A 26 10.29 -10.33 12.05
C PHE A 26 9.35 -9.57 13.00
N HIS A 27 9.55 -8.26 13.03
CA HIS A 27 8.84 -7.29 13.86
C HIS A 27 8.44 -6.08 13.04
N HIS A 28 7.45 -5.32 13.52
CA HIS A 28 7.21 -3.96 13.07
C HIS A 28 7.64 -2.96 14.15
N ALA A 29 7.79 -1.69 13.79
CA ALA A 29 8.08 -0.64 14.76
C ALA A 29 6.83 -0.17 15.51
N GLU A 30 5.64 -0.47 14.97
CA GLU A 30 4.35 0.11 15.40
C GLU A 30 4.33 1.65 15.30
N ALA A 31 5.21 2.20 14.44
CA ALA A 31 5.36 3.61 14.15
C ALA A 31 5.52 3.77 12.63
N GLU A 32 4.67 4.59 11.99
CA GLU A 32 4.66 4.83 10.54
C GLU A 32 5.98 5.39 10.02
N LYS A 33 6.69 6.17 10.86
CA LYS A 33 8.00 6.71 10.55
C LYS A 33 8.90 6.67 11.77
N CYS A 34 10.05 6.03 11.64
CA CYS A 34 11.06 5.96 12.68
C CYS A 34 12.44 5.64 12.11
N SER A 35 13.47 6.19 12.73
CA SER A 35 14.85 5.81 12.51
C SER A 35 15.34 4.79 13.55
N VAL A 36 16.51 4.20 13.29
CA VAL A 36 17.20 3.33 14.26
C VAL A 36 17.51 4.07 15.57
N TYR A 37 17.73 5.39 15.50
CA TYR A 37 18.00 6.25 16.64
C TYR A 37 16.75 6.49 17.49
N ASP A 38 15.59 6.63 16.85
CA ASP A 38 14.31 6.78 17.55
C ASP A 38 13.99 5.52 18.35
N ILE A 39 14.07 4.35 17.72
CA ILE A 39 13.87 3.06 18.39
C ILE A 39 14.88 2.87 19.53
N HIS A 40 16.15 3.22 19.30
CA HIS A 40 17.18 3.13 20.34
C HIS A 40 16.84 3.99 21.57
N LYS A 41 16.44 5.24 21.35
CA LYS A 41 16.00 6.16 22.41
C LYS A 41 14.76 5.63 23.14
N TRP A 42 13.76 5.15 22.41
CA TRP A 42 12.54 4.59 23.00
C TRP A 42 12.84 3.38 23.89
N HIS A 43 13.72 2.48 23.45
CA HIS A 43 14.09 1.30 24.24
C HIS A 43 14.91 1.67 25.47
N ILE A 44 15.80 2.67 25.40
CA ILE A 44 16.46 3.22 26.59
C ILE A 44 15.44 3.74 27.61
N ASN A 45 14.44 4.50 27.14
CA ASN A 45 13.39 5.03 28.00
C ASN A 45 12.51 3.93 28.62
N ARG A 46 12.49 2.72 28.03
CA ARG A 46 11.84 1.51 28.58
C ARG A 46 12.74 0.71 29.52
N GLY A 47 13.91 1.24 29.89
CA GLY A 47 14.87 0.61 30.79
C GLY A 47 15.78 -0.43 30.12
N TRP A 48 15.80 -0.50 28.79
CA TRP A 48 16.73 -1.38 28.07
C TRP A 48 18.05 -0.65 27.81
N ILE A 49 19.10 -1.39 27.46
CA ILE A 49 20.41 -0.79 27.17
C ILE A 49 20.48 -0.10 25.79
N GLY A 50 19.41 -0.16 24.99
CA GLY A 50 19.32 0.34 23.62
C GLY A 50 18.33 -0.45 22.75
N ILE A 51 18.27 -0.13 21.46
CA ILE A 51 17.47 -0.85 20.44
C ILE A 51 17.58 -2.36 20.63
N GLY A 52 16.47 -3.09 20.59
CA GLY A 52 16.39 -4.52 20.91
C GLY A 52 16.60 -5.43 19.69
N TYR A 53 16.43 -4.89 18.50
CA TYR A 53 16.55 -5.56 17.21
C TYR A 53 18.00 -5.50 16.70
N HIS A 54 18.39 -6.48 15.87
CA HIS A 54 19.69 -6.48 15.20
C HIS A 54 19.67 -5.63 13.93
N TYR A 55 18.49 -5.50 13.30
CA TYR A 55 18.29 -4.73 12.08
C TYR A 55 16.99 -3.93 12.13
N LEU A 56 17.02 -2.75 11.50
CA LEU A 56 15.85 -1.98 11.11
C LEU A 56 15.83 -1.83 9.58
N ILE A 57 14.70 -2.09 8.94
CA ILE A 57 14.48 -1.86 7.50
C ILE A 57 13.45 -0.74 7.34
N ARG A 58 13.88 0.36 6.73
CA ARG A 58 13.06 1.55 6.52
C ARG A 58 12.20 1.45 5.26
N LYS A 59 11.18 2.31 5.15
CA LYS A 59 10.28 2.38 3.99
C LYS A 59 11.00 2.71 2.68
N ASP A 60 12.14 3.38 2.75
CA ASP A 60 13.01 3.69 1.62
C ASP A 60 13.94 2.52 1.21
N GLY A 61 13.83 1.36 1.90
CA GLY A 61 14.68 0.19 1.69
C GLY A 61 16.02 0.23 2.42
N SER A 62 16.36 1.32 3.11
CA SER A 62 17.62 1.39 3.85
C SER A 62 17.63 0.41 5.03
N ILE A 63 18.67 -0.42 5.10
CA ILE A 63 18.89 -1.38 6.18
C ILE A 63 19.90 -0.80 7.16
N TRP A 64 19.52 -0.71 8.43
CA TRP A 64 20.33 -0.15 9.50
C TRP A 64 20.67 -1.21 10.53
N ARG A 65 21.95 -1.28 10.92
CA ARG A 65 22.37 -2.13 12.02
C ARG A 65 21.86 -1.56 13.35
N GLY A 66 21.18 -2.40 14.12
CA GLY A 66 20.83 -2.14 15.52
C GLY A 66 21.88 -2.76 16.44
N ARG A 67 21.49 -3.80 17.18
CA ARG A 67 22.45 -4.59 17.97
C ARG A 67 23.41 -5.37 17.06
N PRO A 68 24.69 -5.53 17.46
CA PRO A 68 25.58 -6.50 16.83
C PRO A 68 24.96 -7.89 16.85
N GLU A 69 25.08 -8.66 15.78
CA GLU A 69 24.49 -10.01 15.68
C GLU A 69 25.01 -10.99 16.74
N THR A 70 26.24 -10.77 17.25
CA THR A 70 26.85 -11.57 18.32
C THR A 70 26.34 -11.21 19.72
N ALA A 71 25.69 -10.05 19.86
CA ALA A 71 25.06 -9.61 21.09
C ALA A 71 23.65 -10.20 21.22
N ILE A 72 23.26 -10.53 22.44
CA ILE A 72 21.91 -11.03 22.76
C ILE A 72 20.90 -9.90 22.52
N GLY A 73 19.82 -10.23 21.80
CA GLY A 73 18.73 -9.32 21.47
C GLY A 73 17.89 -8.90 22.69
N SER A 74 16.92 -8.02 22.45
CA SER A 74 15.86 -7.69 23.41
C SER A 74 14.57 -7.45 22.65
N HIS A 75 14.12 -8.45 21.90
CA HIS A 75 12.99 -8.32 20.97
C HIS A 75 11.96 -9.44 21.08
N CYS A 76 12.29 -10.61 21.65
CA CYS A 76 11.37 -11.74 21.78
C CYS A 76 11.75 -12.60 23.00
N LEU A 77 10.88 -12.60 24.01
CA LEU A 77 11.14 -13.27 25.28
C LEU A 77 11.36 -14.77 25.06
N ASN A 78 12.36 -15.35 25.72
CA ASN A 78 12.83 -16.74 25.56
C ASN A 78 13.58 -17.06 24.25
N TYR A 79 13.64 -16.13 23.29
CA TYR A 79 14.31 -16.34 22.00
C TYR A 79 15.48 -15.39 21.73
N ASN A 80 15.72 -14.40 22.59
CA ASN A 80 16.74 -13.35 22.43
C ASN A 80 18.18 -13.84 22.23
N SER A 81 18.56 -15.00 22.79
CA SER A 81 19.91 -15.57 22.69
C SER A 81 20.08 -16.57 21.54
N SER A 82 19.01 -16.83 20.79
CA SER A 82 18.98 -17.83 19.70
C SER A 82 18.36 -17.28 18.42
N SER A 83 18.30 -15.96 18.24
CA SER A 83 17.63 -15.39 17.06
C SER A 83 18.24 -14.07 16.57
N ILE A 84 17.99 -13.78 15.29
CA ILE A 84 18.14 -12.45 14.70
C ILE A 84 16.76 -11.79 14.59
N GLY A 85 16.49 -10.80 15.44
CA GLY A 85 15.35 -9.88 15.29
C GLY A 85 15.56 -8.81 14.22
N ILE A 86 14.64 -8.75 13.24
CA ILE A 86 14.57 -7.71 12.20
C ILE A 86 13.28 -6.91 12.39
N CYS A 87 13.40 -5.60 12.57
CA CYS A 87 12.27 -4.69 12.66
C CYS A 87 12.06 -3.97 11.34
N PHE A 88 10.81 -3.78 10.95
CA PHE A 88 10.41 -3.01 9.77
C PHE A 88 9.75 -1.70 10.24
N GLU A 89 10.23 -0.56 9.72
CA GLU A 89 9.59 0.76 9.92
C GLU A 89 8.15 0.65 9.42
N GLY A 90 7.21 0.91 10.32
CA GLY A 90 5.80 0.90 10.01
C GLY A 90 4.92 0.34 11.12
N SER A 91 3.64 0.62 10.98
CA SER A 91 2.55 0.12 11.80
C SER A 91 1.66 -0.79 10.96
N PHE A 92 2.10 -2.02 10.64
CA PHE A 92 1.32 -2.94 9.78
C PHE A 92 0.05 -3.53 10.44
N ILE A 93 -0.47 -2.88 11.47
CA ILE A 93 -1.88 -2.98 11.90
C ILE A 93 -2.75 -2.02 11.07
N ARG A 94 -2.16 -0.97 10.49
CA ARG A 94 -2.83 0.16 9.85
C ARG A 94 -2.37 0.39 8.40
N GLU A 95 -1.19 -0.07 8.03
CA GLU A 95 -0.62 0.13 6.70
C GLU A 95 -0.02 -1.14 6.12
N ARG A 96 0.26 -1.13 4.81
CA ARG A 96 0.94 -2.23 4.11
C ARG A 96 2.42 -1.90 3.88
N MET A 97 3.22 -2.94 3.80
CA MET A 97 4.63 -2.84 3.40
C MET A 97 4.72 -2.51 1.90
N ASN A 98 5.53 -1.51 1.56
CA ASN A 98 5.79 -1.20 0.15
C ASN A 98 6.83 -2.18 -0.45
N LYS A 99 6.87 -2.27 -1.78
CA LYS A 99 7.75 -3.21 -2.48
C LYS A 99 9.25 -2.98 -2.17
N ILE A 100 9.69 -1.73 -2.06
CA ILE A 100 11.12 -1.39 -1.83
C ILE A 100 11.58 -1.92 -0.46
N GLN A 101 10.73 -1.75 0.56
CA GLN A 101 10.97 -2.27 1.91
C GLN A 101 10.94 -3.81 1.93
N PHE A 102 10.02 -4.44 1.19
CA PHE A 102 9.97 -5.89 1.04
C PHE A 102 11.22 -6.45 0.38
N ASP A 103 11.62 -5.90 -0.78
CA ASP A 103 12.78 -6.34 -1.55
C ASP A 103 14.05 -6.28 -0.67
N SER A 104 14.21 -5.20 0.09
CA SER A 104 15.32 -5.04 1.05
C SER A 104 15.27 -6.05 2.19
N GLY A 105 14.06 -6.40 2.66
CA GLY A 105 13.85 -7.48 3.63
C GLY A 105 14.23 -8.86 3.08
N MET A 106 13.90 -9.14 1.82
CA MET A 106 14.28 -10.38 1.15
C MET A 106 15.79 -10.48 0.93
N ASP A 107 16.43 -9.38 0.51
CA ASP A 107 17.87 -9.30 0.35
C ASP A 107 18.60 -9.60 1.67
N LEU A 108 18.18 -8.96 2.77
CA LEU A 108 18.74 -9.21 4.10
C LEU A 108 18.50 -10.66 4.56
N LEU A 109 17.29 -11.18 4.36
CA LEU A 109 16.94 -12.56 4.72
C LEU A 109 17.83 -13.57 3.98
N ASN A 110 18.04 -13.37 2.69
CA ASN A 110 18.89 -14.24 1.87
C ASN A 110 20.37 -14.15 2.27
N ASP A 111 20.85 -12.96 2.64
CA ASP A 111 22.19 -12.80 3.20
C ASP A 111 22.37 -13.53 4.53
N LEU A 112 21.40 -13.40 5.45
CA LEU A 112 21.40 -14.10 6.73
C LEU A 112 21.35 -15.62 6.54
N ARG A 113 20.52 -16.12 5.62
CA ARG A 113 20.46 -17.56 5.29
C ARG A 113 21.78 -18.09 4.76
N ARG A 114 22.53 -17.27 4.01
CA ARG A 114 23.87 -17.65 3.53
C ARG A 114 24.88 -17.76 4.67
N ARG A 115 24.77 -16.90 5.70
CA ARG A 115 25.72 -16.83 6.83
C ARG A 115 25.40 -17.78 7.97
N PHE A 116 24.12 -18.02 8.24
CA PHE A 116 23.64 -18.82 9.38
C PHE A 116 22.96 -20.14 8.98
N GLY A 117 22.84 -20.41 7.67
CA GLY A 117 22.08 -21.54 7.14
C GLY A 117 20.60 -21.22 6.97
N ASN A 118 19.84 -22.16 6.40
CA ASN A 118 18.40 -21.98 6.17
C ASN A 118 17.58 -22.14 7.47
N VAL A 119 17.79 -21.23 8.41
CA VAL A 119 17.09 -21.20 9.70
C VAL A 119 15.62 -20.80 9.54
N PRO A 120 14.72 -21.23 10.44
CA PRO A 120 13.31 -20.87 10.41
C PRO A 120 13.08 -19.34 10.42
N LEU A 121 12.12 -18.90 9.61
CA LEU A 121 11.58 -17.54 9.63
C LEU A 121 10.23 -17.51 10.36
N GLN A 122 10.17 -16.74 11.44
CA GLN A 122 8.99 -16.57 12.27
C GLN A 122 8.65 -15.09 12.46
N ILE A 123 7.45 -14.81 12.93
CA ILE A 123 7.02 -13.47 13.37
C ILE A 123 6.77 -13.44 14.87
N HIS A 124 6.83 -12.26 15.49
CA HIS A 124 6.72 -12.14 16.95
C HIS A 124 5.44 -12.78 17.52
N LYS A 125 4.29 -12.56 16.87
CA LYS A 125 3.00 -13.16 17.28
C LYS A 125 2.91 -14.68 17.20
N GLU A 126 3.82 -15.34 16.47
CA GLU A 126 3.92 -16.81 16.46
C GLU A 126 4.65 -17.37 17.70
N LEU A 127 5.31 -16.51 18.49
CA LEU A 127 6.17 -16.90 19.61
C LEU A 127 5.73 -16.32 20.96
N ASN A 128 5.14 -15.13 20.96
CA ASN A 128 4.63 -14.47 22.16
C ASN A 128 3.23 -13.89 21.90
N ALA A 129 2.45 -13.67 22.96
CA ALA A 129 1.15 -13.01 22.88
C ALA A 129 1.33 -11.50 22.58
N THR A 130 1.27 -11.13 21.30
CA THR A 130 1.43 -9.76 20.81
C THR A 130 0.76 -9.62 19.45
N ASN A 131 0.40 -8.39 19.05
CA ASN A 131 -0.09 -8.10 17.70
C ASN A 131 1.05 -7.94 16.68
N CYS A 132 2.30 -7.79 17.13
CA CYS A 132 3.46 -7.60 16.26
C CYS A 132 3.69 -8.81 15.34
N PRO A 133 3.95 -8.62 14.03
CA PRO A 133 4.22 -7.39 13.31
C PRO A 133 3.00 -6.71 12.67
N GLY A 134 1.79 -7.01 13.12
CA GLY A 134 0.54 -6.53 12.55
C GLY A 134 -0.07 -7.51 11.55
N ASP A 135 -1.35 -7.32 11.23
CA ASP A 135 -2.11 -8.21 10.36
C ASP A 135 -1.86 -7.98 8.87
N TYR A 136 -1.39 -6.79 8.50
CA TYR A 136 -0.99 -6.46 7.13
C TYR A 136 0.47 -6.76 6.81
N PHE A 137 1.23 -7.32 7.76
CA PHE A 137 2.61 -7.72 7.50
C PHE A 137 2.64 -8.92 6.53
N PRO A 138 3.36 -8.84 5.39
CA PRO A 138 3.25 -9.84 4.32
C PRO A 138 4.14 -11.07 4.58
N ILE A 139 3.92 -11.78 5.70
CA ILE A 139 4.74 -12.95 6.08
C ILE A 139 4.64 -14.09 5.06
N GLY A 140 3.48 -14.25 4.40
CA GLY A 140 3.30 -15.23 3.31
C GLY A 140 4.27 -14.98 2.16
N ASP A 141 4.36 -13.73 1.71
CA ASP A 141 5.24 -13.30 0.62
C ASP A 141 6.72 -13.53 0.95
N PHE A 142 7.14 -13.21 2.19
CA PHE A 142 8.51 -13.49 2.64
C PHE A 142 8.84 -14.98 2.66
N ARG A 143 7.87 -15.84 3.02
CA ARG A 143 8.04 -17.30 3.03
C ARG A 143 8.10 -17.87 1.61
N ASN A 144 7.32 -17.29 0.70
CA ASN A 144 7.28 -17.69 -0.71
C ASN A 144 8.43 -17.11 -1.54
N GLY A 145 9.09 -16.06 -1.06
CA GLY A 145 10.18 -15.39 -1.75
C GLY A 145 9.74 -14.52 -2.92
N SER A 146 8.43 -14.28 -3.06
CA SER A 146 7.84 -13.42 -4.08
C SER A 146 6.99 -12.36 -3.39
N PHE A 147 7.22 -11.09 -3.73
CA PHE A 147 6.31 -10.03 -3.32
C PHE A 147 5.01 -10.23 -4.10
N ASN A 148 3.94 -10.61 -3.41
CA ASN A 148 2.67 -10.82 -4.06
C ASN A 148 1.85 -9.54 -3.88
N ASP A 149 2.13 -8.57 -4.77
CA ASP A 149 1.20 -7.45 -4.96
C ASP A 149 -0.18 -7.97 -5.44
N ASN A 150 -0.24 -9.22 -5.94
CA ASN A 150 -1.41 -9.90 -6.50
C ASN A 150 -2.49 -10.33 -5.49
N ASN A 151 -2.48 -9.85 -4.24
CA ASN A 151 -3.77 -9.73 -3.54
C ASN A 151 -4.61 -8.59 -4.11
N LEU A 152 -4.10 -7.87 -5.11
CA LEU A 152 -4.81 -6.92 -5.96
C LEU A 152 -4.67 -7.37 -7.41
N ASP A 153 -5.54 -8.29 -7.81
CA ASP A 153 -5.68 -8.68 -9.19
C ASP A 153 -6.54 -7.64 -9.94
N TYR A 154 -5.92 -6.54 -10.35
CA TYR A 154 -6.55 -5.51 -11.17
C TYR A 154 -7.07 -6.05 -12.52
N SER A 155 -6.64 -7.25 -12.95
CA SER A 155 -7.17 -7.85 -14.18
C SER A 155 -8.64 -8.28 -14.04
N LYS A 156 -9.13 -8.50 -12.80
CA LYS A 156 -10.55 -8.77 -12.52
C LYS A 156 -11.45 -7.54 -12.65
N GLU A 157 -10.91 -6.32 -12.52
CA GLU A 157 -11.67 -5.09 -12.77
C GLU A 157 -11.94 -4.89 -14.27
N GLU A 158 -10.96 -5.24 -15.13
CA GLU A 158 -11.05 -5.11 -16.58
C GLU A 158 -12.16 -6.01 -17.19
N ASP A 159 -12.55 -7.08 -16.50
CA ASP A 159 -13.59 -8.03 -16.94
C ASP A 159 -15.00 -7.71 -16.39
N LYS A 160 -15.14 -6.74 -15.45
CA LYS A 160 -16.46 -6.36 -14.87
C LYS A 160 -17.39 -5.72 -15.91
N TYR A 161 -16.81 -5.03 -16.89
CA TYR A 161 -17.54 -4.28 -17.90
C TYR A 161 -17.29 -4.87 -19.29
N SER A 162 -18.23 -5.66 -19.79
CA SER A 162 -18.18 -6.23 -21.14
C SER A 162 -18.10 -5.13 -22.20
N PRO A 163 -17.25 -5.30 -23.25
CA PRO A 163 -17.25 -4.43 -24.41
C PRO A 163 -18.49 -4.70 -25.28
N GLN A 164 -19.65 -4.22 -24.86
CA GLN A 164 -20.74 -3.92 -25.79
C GLN A 164 -20.31 -2.69 -26.61
N GLU A 165 -20.52 -2.70 -27.94
CA GLU A 165 -20.05 -1.61 -28.80
C GLU A 165 -20.73 -0.28 -28.46
N TYR A 166 -21.98 -0.35 -27.99
CA TYR A 166 -22.79 0.77 -27.54
C TYR A 166 -23.67 0.38 -26.35
N LEU A 167 -23.78 1.29 -25.40
CA LEU A 167 -24.68 1.25 -24.25
C LEU A 167 -25.85 2.21 -24.52
N ASN A 168 -27.03 1.82 -24.06
CA ASN A 168 -28.23 2.65 -24.16
C ASN A 168 -28.22 3.82 -23.16
N ASN A 169 -27.62 3.61 -21.98
CA ASN A 169 -27.53 4.60 -20.89
C ASN A 169 -26.18 4.48 -20.19
N PHE A 170 -25.77 5.55 -19.49
CA PHE A 170 -24.64 5.49 -18.58
C PHE A 170 -24.96 4.56 -17.40
N THR A 171 -23.96 3.83 -16.91
CA THR A 171 -24.11 2.90 -15.78
C THR A 171 -24.42 3.66 -14.49
N TYR A 172 -23.78 4.81 -14.31
CA TYR A 172 -24.00 5.73 -13.21
C TYR A 172 -24.16 7.15 -13.77
N PRO A 173 -24.77 8.09 -13.00
CA PRO A 173 -24.77 9.50 -13.37
C PRO A 173 -23.36 9.97 -13.75
N ASN A 174 -23.28 10.88 -14.72
CA ASN A 174 -21.98 11.47 -15.06
C ASN A 174 -21.37 12.11 -13.82
N ASN A 175 -20.09 11.84 -13.61
CA ASN A 175 -19.34 12.29 -12.43
C ASN A 175 -18.13 13.16 -12.79
N ALA A 176 -17.88 13.36 -14.09
CA ALA A 176 -16.86 14.27 -14.59
C ALA A 176 -17.22 14.87 -15.97
N GLN A 177 -16.48 15.90 -16.36
CA GLN A 177 -16.48 16.50 -17.69
C GLN A 177 -15.05 16.65 -18.21
N ILE A 178 -14.84 16.36 -19.50
CA ILE A 178 -13.56 16.65 -20.16
C ILE A 178 -13.45 18.15 -20.41
N VAL A 179 -12.31 18.74 -20.06
CA VAL A 179 -12.08 20.19 -20.18
C VAL A 179 -10.71 20.53 -20.76
N GLY A 180 -10.68 21.47 -21.70
CA GLY A 180 -9.47 22.14 -22.18
C GLY A 180 -8.64 21.40 -23.23
N ASP A 181 -8.97 20.13 -23.52
CA ASP A 181 -8.47 19.35 -24.66
C ASP A 181 -9.32 18.08 -24.81
N TRP A 182 -9.06 17.28 -25.84
CA TRP A 182 -9.68 15.98 -26.08
C TRP A 182 -8.71 14.82 -25.74
N PHE A 183 -9.24 13.60 -25.66
CA PHE A 183 -8.47 12.38 -25.43
C PHE A 183 -8.60 11.37 -26.56
N TYR A 184 -7.50 10.74 -26.97
CA TYR A 184 -7.55 9.47 -27.68
C TYR A 184 -8.10 8.37 -26.76
N VAL A 185 -9.07 7.62 -27.26
CA VAL A 185 -9.57 6.43 -26.59
C VAL A 185 -8.63 5.25 -26.84
N ARG A 186 -8.45 4.42 -25.82
CA ARG A 186 -7.50 3.31 -25.76
C ARG A 186 -8.17 2.01 -25.38
N ASP A 187 -7.53 0.90 -25.73
CA ASP A 187 -7.83 -0.41 -25.16
C ASP A 187 -7.24 -0.55 -23.74
N LYS A 188 -7.47 -1.69 -23.11
CA LYS A 188 -7.02 -1.98 -21.74
C LYS A 188 -5.49 -2.07 -21.65
N GLU A 189 -4.80 -2.41 -22.73
CA GLU A 189 -3.34 -2.41 -22.84
C GLU A 189 -2.78 -0.99 -23.02
N GLY A 190 -3.63 0.01 -23.29
CA GLY A 190 -3.26 1.41 -23.48
C GLY A 190 -2.94 1.77 -24.94
N SER A 191 -3.14 0.86 -25.88
CA SER A 191 -2.99 1.13 -27.31
C SER A 191 -4.14 2.02 -27.78
N VAL A 192 -3.83 2.99 -28.64
CA VAL A 192 -4.85 3.89 -29.19
C VAL A 192 -5.78 3.11 -30.10
N ILE A 193 -7.09 3.24 -29.88
CA ILE A 193 -8.11 2.70 -30.79
C ILE A 193 -8.38 3.74 -31.87
N SER A 194 -8.03 3.41 -33.11
CA SER A 194 -8.18 4.32 -34.24
C SER A 194 -9.62 4.83 -34.39
N GLY A 195 -9.76 6.13 -34.67
CA GLY A 195 -11.04 6.79 -34.90
C GLY A 195 -11.91 7.02 -33.66
N ARG A 196 -11.40 6.74 -32.45
CA ARG A 196 -12.14 6.98 -31.19
C ARG A 196 -11.49 8.08 -30.35
N ARG A 197 -12.30 9.02 -29.90
CA ARG A 197 -11.89 10.10 -28.98
C ARG A 197 -13.01 10.44 -27.99
N VAL A 198 -12.63 11.07 -26.89
CA VAL A 198 -13.53 11.78 -25.98
C VAL A 198 -13.24 13.26 -26.15
N ASP A 199 -14.24 14.05 -26.49
CA ASP A 199 -14.09 15.44 -26.89
C ASP A 199 -14.15 16.41 -25.72
N ASP A 200 -13.58 17.60 -25.90
CA ASP A 200 -13.70 18.70 -24.94
C ASP A 200 -15.18 19.05 -24.73
N GLY A 201 -15.59 19.17 -23.46
CA GLY A 201 -16.98 19.41 -23.07
C GLY A 201 -17.83 18.16 -22.84
N ASP A 202 -17.35 16.96 -23.22
CA ASP A 202 -18.09 15.71 -23.00
C ASP A 202 -18.31 15.46 -21.51
N ARG A 203 -19.57 15.19 -21.14
CA ARG A 203 -19.93 14.71 -19.80
C ARG A 203 -19.75 13.19 -19.79
N ILE A 204 -18.94 12.71 -18.86
CA ILE A 204 -18.52 11.31 -18.81
C ILE A 204 -18.83 10.69 -17.45
N THR A 205 -18.84 9.36 -17.42
CA THR A 205 -18.83 8.60 -16.17
C THR A 205 -17.48 7.91 -16.06
N VAL A 206 -16.66 8.35 -15.10
CA VAL A 206 -15.44 7.67 -14.69
C VAL A 206 -15.85 6.45 -13.86
N LEU A 207 -15.44 5.27 -14.34
CA LEU A 207 -15.74 3.99 -13.71
C LEU A 207 -14.55 3.47 -12.90
N ASP A 208 -13.33 3.66 -13.40
CA ASP A 208 -12.13 3.14 -12.76
C ASP A 208 -10.88 3.95 -13.11
N ILE A 209 -9.87 3.92 -12.24
CA ILE A 209 -8.53 4.47 -12.44
C ILE A 209 -7.48 3.43 -12.07
N SER A 210 -6.90 2.84 -13.11
CA SER A 210 -5.81 1.88 -12.97
C SER A 210 -4.59 2.53 -12.33
N PHE A 211 -4.31 2.17 -11.08
CA PHE A 211 -3.12 2.66 -10.38
C PHE A 211 -1.83 2.32 -11.14
N SER A 212 -1.71 1.11 -11.68
CA SER A 212 -0.49 0.65 -12.37
C SER A 212 -0.27 1.38 -13.70
N LYS A 213 -1.29 1.43 -14.57
CA LYS A 213 -1.20 1.96 -15.94
C LYS A 213 -1.47 3.46 -16.04
N GLN A 214 -2.08 4.07 -15.02
CA GLN A 214 -2.58 5.45 -15.03
C GLN A 214 -3.49 5.71 -16.24
N LEU A 215 -4.42 4.76 -16.46
CA LEU A 215 -5.50 4.84 -17.42
C LEU A 215 -6.83 4.94 -16.66
N VAL A 216 -7.73 5.78 -17.16
CA VAL A 216 -9.06 6.00 -16.62
C VAL A 216 -10.07 5.29 -17.53
N LEU A 217 -10.81 4.33 -17.00
CA LEU A 217 -11.93 3.73 -17.70
C LEU A 217 -13.12 4.69 -17.63
N VAL A 218 -13.64 5.07 -18.79
CA VAL A 218 -14.75 6.02 -18.90
C VAL A 218 -15.87 5.49 -19.78
N GLU A 219 -17.09 5.87 -19.45
CA GLU A 219 -18.20 5.93 -20.37
C GLU A 219 -18.32 7.34 -20.94
N TYR A 220 -18.49 7.45 -22.26
CA TYR A 220 -18.53 8.73 -22.95
C TYR A 220 -19.57 8.74 -24.08
N PRO A 221 -20.17 9.90 -24.38
CA PRO A 221 -21.21 10.02 -25.39
C PRO A 221 -20.62 9.92 -26.80
N THR A 222 -21.43 9.44 -27.73
CA THR A 222 -21.17 9.44 -29.17
C THR A 222 -22.48 9.70 -29.92
N PRO A 223 -22.44 10.02 -31.24
CA PRO A 223 -23.66 10.18 -32.03
C PRO A 223 -24.61 8.96 -32.01
N ASN A 224 -24.08 7.76 -31.75
CA ASN A 224 -24.83 6.50 -31.82
C ASN A 224 -25.15 5.91 -30.43
N GLY A 225 -24.98 6.69 -29.36
CA GLY A 225 -25.18 6.24 -27.98
C GLY A 225 -23.90 6.37 -27.16
N ILE A 226 -23.75 5.53 -26.13
CA ILE A 226 -22.64 5.64 -25.18
C ILE A 226 -21.63 4.53 -25.42
N ARG A 227 -20.35 4.82 -25.26
CA ARG A 227 -19.28 3.82 -25.40
C ARG A 227 -18.38 3.81 -24.19
N ARG A 228 -17.65 2.71 -24.02
CA ARG A 228 -16.58 2.57 -23.03
C ARG A 228 -15.22 2.58 -23.68
N GLY A 229 -14.23 3.08 -22.95
CA GLY A 229 -12.82 2.97 -23.32
C GLY A 229 -11.92 3.64 -22.29
N TYR A 230 -10.61 3.47 -22.49
CA TYR A 230 -9.61 4.03 -21.60
C TYR A 230 -9.09 5.37 -22.12
N ILE A 231 -8.90 6.34 -21.24
CA ILE A 231 -8.16 7.58 -21.52
C ILE A 231 -6.96 7.69 -20.58
N LYS A 232 -5.99 8.55 -20.89
CA LYS A 232 -4.87 8.79 -19.98
C LYS A 232 -5.37 9.51 -18.72
N ASN A 233 -4.83 9.16 -17.55
CA ASN A 233 -5.07 9.94 -16.34
C ASN A 233 -4.31 11.27 -16.41
N ILE A 234 -5.00 12.33 -16.83
CA ILE A 234 -4.48 13.68 -16.87
C ILE A 234 -5.45 14.55 -16.06
N PRO A 235 -5.27 14.65 -14.73
CA PRO A 235 -6.27 15.27 -13.84
C PRO A 235 -6.70 16.68 -14.24
N ARG A 236 -5.79 17.49 -14.81
CA ARG A 236 -6.12 18.83 -15.30
C ARG A 236 -7.14 18.88 -16.46
N LEU A 237 -7.36 17.77 -17.15
CA LEU A 237 -8.30 17.63 -18.27
C LEU A 237 -9.58 16.88 -17.88
N ILE A 238 -9.66 16.33 -16.66
CA ILE A 238 -10.81 15.58 -16.16
C ILE A 238 -11.38 16.34 -14.97
N LYS A 239 -12.42 17.14 -15.21
CA LYS A 239 -13.06 17.93 -14.17
C LYS A 239 -14.15 17.12 -13.49
N TYR A 240 -13.87 16.61 -12.30
CA TYR A 240 -14.85 15.89 -11.48
C TYR A 240 -15.90 16.83 -10.90
N TYR A 241 -17.17 16.40 -10.85
CA TYR A 241 -18.26 17.22 -10.33
C TYR A 241 -18.23 17.39 -8.82
N TYR A 242 -17.75 16.37 -8.10
CA TYR A 242 -17.66 16.34 -6.64
C TYR A 242 -16.21 16.35 -6.17
N GLU A 243 -15.36 17.09 -6.89
CA GLU A 243 -13.93 17.20 -6.57
C GLU A 243 -13.72 17.56 -5.09
N ASP A 244 -12.95 16.73 -4.38
CA ASP A 244 -12.58 16.87 -2.97
C ASP A 244 -13.77 17.00 -1.98
N LYS A 245 -14.95 16.48 -2.35
CA LYS A 245 -16.16 16.53 -1.51
C LYS A 245 -16.26 15.41 -0.48
N TYR A 246 -15.59 14.29 -0.70
CA TYR A 246 -15.44 13.28 0.34
C TYR A 246 -14.44 13.78 1.37
N LYS A 247 -14.74 13.61 2.65
CA LYS A 247 -13.80 13.88 3.74
C LYS A 247 -13.78 12.71 4.71
N ASN A 248 -12.61 12.11 4.88
CA ASN A 248 -12.43 11.07 5.87
C ASN A 248 -12.61 11.62 7.31
N GLY A 249 -13.00 10.74 8.22
CA GLY A 249 -13.16 11.03 9.64
C GLY A 249 -11.82 11.18 10.37
N SER A 250 -11.86 11.03 11.70
CA SER A 250 -10.68 11.16 12.57
C SER A 250 -9.82 9.89 12.64
N THR A 251 -10.23 8.83 11.95
CA THR A 251 -9.52 7.55 11.88
C THR A 251 -9.14 7.25 10.44
N ILE A 252 -8.18 6.35 10.25
CA ILE A 252 -7.87 5.81 8.92
C ILE A 252 -9.12 5.13 8.35
N GLU A 253 -9.41 5.40 7.08
CA GLU A 253 -10.44 4.69 6.33
C GLU A 253 -9.80 3.71 5.36
N ILE A 254 -10.32 2.49 5.32
CA ILE A 254 -9.87 1.47 4.38
C ILE A 254 -10.57 1.71 3.04
N VAL A 255 -9.79 1.75 1.96
CA VAL A 255 -10.33 1.75 0.61
C VAL A 255 -10.29 0.31 0.08
N TYR A 256 -11.41 -0.14 -0.47
CA TYR A 256 -11.66 -1.50 -0.93
C TYR A 256 -11.73 -1.55 -2.46
N LEU A 257 -11.32 -2.66 -3.06
CA LEU A 257 -11.35 -2.86 -4.50
C LEU A 257 -12.79 -3.02 -5.01
N TYR A 258 -13.59 -3.80 -4.27
CA TYR A 258 -14.97 -4.11 -4.61
C TYR A 258 -15.95 -3.53 -3.59
N SER A 259 -17.18 -3.33 -4.06
CA SER A 259 -18.28 -2.78 -3.25
C SER A 259 -18.81 -3.73 -2.19
N ASP A 260 -18.34 -4.98 -2.12
CA ASP A 260 -18.64 -5.91 -1.04
C ASP A 260 -17.74 -5.71 0.20
N LEU A 261 -16.76 -4.82 0.11
CA LEU A 261 -15.79 -4.48 1.15
C LEU A 261 -14.94 -5.67 1.64
N ASN A 262 -14.71 -6.65 0.78
CA ASN A 262 -13.90 -7.82 1.13
C ASN A 262 -12.41 -7.64 0.78
N ASP A 263 -12.11 -7.01 -0.35
CA ASP A 263 -10.74 -6.83 -0.83
C ASP A 263 -10.17 -5.44 -0.50
N ARG A 264 -9.31 -5.37 0.52
CA ARG A 264 -8.68 -4.12 0.97
C ARG A 264 -7.55 -3.70 0.03
N PHE A 265 -7.67 -2.49 -0.51
CA PHE A 265 -6.89 -2.00 -1.65
C PHE A 265 -6.04 -0.78 -1.39
N GLY A 266 -6.47 0.08 -0.48
CA GLY A 266 -5.81 1.32 -0.13
C GLY A 266 -6.28 1.83 1.23
N LEU A 267 -5.86 3.04 1.55
CA LEU A 267 -6.24 3.72 2.78
C LEU A 267 -6.34 5.22 2.51
N LEU A 268 -7.17 5.89 3.31
CA LEU A 268 -7.18 7.32 3.48
C LEU A 268 -6.77 7.65 4.90
N GLU A 269 -5.89 8.63 5.04
CA GLU A 269 -5.47 9.17 6.32
C GLU A 269 -6.61 9.97 6.98
N PRO A 270 -6.57 10.17 8.31
CA PRO A 270 -7.53 11.02 8.99
C PRO A 270 -7.66 12.39 8.33
N PHE A 271 -8.90 12.83 8.11
CA PHE A 271 -9.27 14.10 7.48
C PHE A 271 -8.84 14.27 6.01
N GLU A 272 -8.27 13.24 5.38
CA GLU A 272 -7.94 13.25 3.96
C GLU A 272 -9.21 13.45 3.12
N LYS A 273 -9.05 14.16 2.00
CA LYS A 273 -10.13 14.41 1.05
C LYS A 273 -9.99 13.48 -0.14
N ALA A 274 -11.13 13.12 -0.71
CA ALA A 274 -11.21 12.37 -1.94
C ALA A 274 -12.38 12.87 -2.78
N THR A 275 -12.51 12.35 -3.99
CA THR A 275 -13.55 12.73 -4.93
C THR A 275 -14.53 11.56 -5.12
N PRO A 276 -15.80 11.70 -4.68
CA PRO A 276 -16.86 10.73 -4.95
C PRO A 276 -17.08 10.50 -6.45
N LEU A 277 -17.26 9.24 -6.84
CA LEU A 277 -17.55 8.84 -8.22
C LEU A 277 -18.98 8.34 -8.39
N TYR A 278 -19.39 7.34 -7.62
CA TYR A 278 -20.70 6.69 -7.68
C TYR A 278 -20.88 5.75 -6.49
N ARG A 279 -22.09 5.20 -6.30
CA ARG A 279 -22.38 4.15 -5.30
C ARG A 279 -22.66 2.81 -5.96
N GLU A 280 -22.18 1.74 -5.33
CA GLU A 280 -22.54 0.36 -5.69
C GLU A 280 -22.76 -0.42 -4.39
N ASN A 281 -23.84 -1.20 -4.30
CA ASN A 281 -24.22 -1.92 -3.08
C ASN A 281 -24.26 -1.02 -1.82
N SER A 282 -24.71 0.22 -1.99
CA SER A 282 -24.71 1.30 -0.98
C SER A 282 -23.35 1.86 -0.58
N ASN A 283 -22.23 1.26 -1.00
CA ASN A 283 -20.90 1.74 -0.66
C ASN A 283 -20.41 2.77 -1.69
N LEU A 284 -19.75 3.81 -1.20
CA LEU A 284 -19.27 4.92 -2.02
C LEU A 284 -17.94 4.56 -2.69
N CYS A 285 -17.88 4.65 -4.01
CA CYS A 285 -16.62 4.65 -4.75
C CYS A 285 -16.05 6.07 -4.76
N ILE A 286 -14.80 6.21 -4.38
CA ILE A 286 -14.04 7.46 -4.37
C ILE A 286 -12.79 7.32 -5.23
N VAL A 287 -12.31 8.42 -5.79
CA VAL A 287 -10.95 8.54 -6.31
C VAL A 287 -10.13 9.43 -5.38
N TYR A 288 -8.89 9.03 -5.11
CA TYR A 288 -8.00 9.67 -4.15
C TYR A 288 -6.58 9.80 -4.70
N ASP A 289 -5.79 10.61 -4.00
CA ASP A 289 -4.41 10.92 -4.35
C ASP A 289 -3.48 9.80 -3.87
N THR A 290 -2.40 9.58 -4.61
CA THR A 290 -1.35 8.63 -4.22
C THR A 290 0.02 9.21 -4.55
N ASP A 291 1.08 8.41 -4.39
CA ASP A 291 2.43 8.75 -4.84
C ASP A 291 2.54 8.96 -6.37
N LYS A 292 1.55 8.50 -7.15
CA LYS A 292 1.45 8.79 -8.60
C LYS A 292 0.75 10.11 -8.94
N GLY A 293 0.30 10.86 -7.93
CA GLY A 293 -0.27 12.19 -8.07
C GLY A 293 -1.79 12.25 -7.85
N LYS A 294 -2.39 13.35 -8.29
CA LYS A 294 -3.80 13.65 -8.05
C LYS A 294 -4.72 12.61 -8.70
N ASN A 295 -5.78 12.18 -8.01
CA ASN A 295 -6.82 11.30 -8.53
C ASN A 295 -6.25 10.08 -9.27
N SER A 296 -5.33 9.35 -8.65
CA SER A 296 -4.50 8.34 -9.32
C SER A 296 -4.88 6.90 -8.97
N LYS A 297 -5.88 6.73 -8.10
CA LYS A 297 -6.44 5.45 -7.69
C LYS A 297 -7.86 5.65 -7.16
N ASN A 298 -8.75 4.70 -7.37
CA ASN A 298 -10.10 4.69 -6.83
C ASN A 298 -10.38 3.43 -5.99
N GLY A 299 -11.54 3.40 -5.35
CA GLY A 299 -12.07 2.23 -4.67
C GLY A 299 -13.21 2.60 -3.75
N PHE A 300 -13.78 1.60 -3.09
CA PHE A 300 -14.94 1.73 -2.23
C PHE A 300 -14.55 2.03 -0.78
N VAL A 301 -15.34 2.82 -0.08
CA VAL A 301 -15.18 3.10 1.34
C VAL A 301 -16.42 2.67 2.12
N LYS A 302 -16.23 2.34 3.39
CA LYS A 302 -17.30 2.04 4.33
C LYS A 302 -17.86 3.31 4.97
N TYR A 303 -16.98 4.26 5.31
CA TYR A 303 -17.40 5.57 5.79
C TYR A 303 -17.54 6.50 4.59
N ASP A 304 -18.75 7.03 4.39
CA ASP A 304 -19.07 7.86 3.22
C ASP A 304 -18.67 9.33 3.35
N GLY A 305 -18.01 9.73 4.45
CA GLY A 305 -17.57 11.12 4.62
C GLY A 305 -18.71 12.13 4.70
N GLU A 306 -19.89 11.68 5.14
CA GLU A 306 -21.15 12.46 5.14
C GLU A 306 -21.60 12.91 3.74
N PHE A 307 -21.09 12.27 2.69
CA PHE A 307 -21.48 12.54 1.32
C PHE A 307 -22.80 11.83 0.97
N LEU A 308 -23.84 12.62 0.65
CA LEU A 308 -25.22 12.14 0.49
C LEU A 308 -25.74 12.18 -0.96
N GLU A 309 -24.92 12.62 -1.92
CA GLU A 309 -25.34 12.65 -3.33
C GLU A 309 -25.24 11.25 -3.97
N PHE A 310 -26.00 11.07 -5.06
CA PHE A 310 -26.27 9.84 -5.83
C PHE A 310 -27.31 8.88 -5.24
#